data_AF-A0A5S3V5G0-F1
#
_entry.id   AF-A0A5S3V5G0-F1
#
_cell.length_a   1.000
_cell.length_b   1.000
_cell.length_c   1.000
_cell.angle_alpha   90.00
_cell.angle_beta   90.00
_cell.angle_gamma   90.00
#
_symmetry.space_group_name_H-M   'P 1'
#
loop_
_entity.id
_entity.type
_entity.pdbx_description
1 polymer ?
#
loop_
_entity_poly.entity_id
_entity_poly.type
_entity_poly.pdbx_seq_one_letter_code
_entity_poly.pdbx_strand_id
1 'polypeptide(L)'
;MKNLITTWLKKTAYDNKNIITVSDNCLTNNSIWQDTGEVYYVLETLKISYLSNIGHTTFESLSPSTALSLIEDIYHPGNLNLAPKVTAGIKSPVHISVCGITWQENGSQLRIKAIPEAAMLRTQEANFANSQALFQHGSRTVDVAISPLSEHTTSTNSFRYDNINLQQFIKQLKHVNSILPASIQRKAPICRNNFKKIYSDYENTVLSGLTAIDGL
;
A
#
# COMPACT_ATOMS: atom_id res chain seq x y z
N MET A 1 50.60 2.62 -24.04
CA MET A 1 49.63 3.59 -23.48
C MET A 1 48.24 3.10 -23.82
N LYS A 2 47.69 2.26 -22.92
CA LYS A 2 46.31 1.78 -22.93
C LYS A 2 45.49 2.70 -22.03
N ASN A 3 44.17 2.70 -22.26
CA ASN A 3 43.10 3.29 -21.45
C ASN A 3 42.82 4.77 -21.72
N LEU A 4 41.67 5.04 -22.34
CA LEU A 4 40.78 6.16 -21.98
C LEU A 4 39.44 6.12 -22.74
N ILE A 5 38.78 4.96 -22.88
CA ILE A 5 37.34 4.90 -23.24
C ILE A 5 36.70 3.67 -22.58
N THR A 6 36.28 3.80 -21.33
CA THR A 6 35.21 2.99 -20.71
C THR A 6 34.92 3.54 -19.32
N THR A 7 33.97 4.48 -19.20
CA THR A 7 33.43 4.87 -17.89
C THR A 7 32.03 5.46 -18.05
N TRP A 8 31.06 4.61 -18.37
CA TRP A 8 29.65 4.86 -18.08
C TRP A 8 29.10 3.61 -17.39
N LEU A 9 29.12 3.65 -16.06
CA LEU A 9 28.33 2.86 -15.09
C LEU A 9 28.97 3.07 -13.71
N LYS A 10 28.75 4.23 -13.10
CA LYS A 10 29.00 4.41 -11.66
C LYS A 10 27.67 4.28 -10.93
N LYS A 11 27.42 3.07 -10.43
CA LYS A 11 26.51 2.78 -9.33
C LYS A 11 27.08 3.48 -8.10
N THR A 12 26.52 4.60 -7.69
CA THR A 12 26.88 5.25 -6.43
C THR A 12 26.24 4.49 -5.28
N ALA A 13 27.02 3.63 -4.63
CA ALA A 13 26.72 3.18 -3.28
C ALA A 13 27.00 4.35 -2.33
N TYR A 14 25.98 4.80 -1.60
CA TYR A 14 26.15 5.76 -0.51
C TYR A 14 26.57 4.99 0.74
N ASP A 15 27.78 5.28 1.22
CA ASP A 15 28.41 4.67 2.39
C ASP A 15 28.01 5.48 3.64
N ASN A 16 26.93 5.11 4.32
CA ASN A 16 26.54 5.73 5.60
C ASN A 16 27.15 4.94 6.76
N LYS A 17 28.39 5.30 7.10
CA LYS A 17 29.03 4.94 8.37
C LYS A 17 28.44 5.77 9.49
N ASN A 18 27.59 5.13 10.31
CA ASN A 18 27.25 5.41 11.72
C ASN A 18 25.77 5.10 11.99
N ILE A 19 25.41 3.81 11.88
CA ILE A 19 24.25 3.29 12.59
C ILE A 19 24.82 2.32 13.62
N ILE A 20 24.51 2.60 14.88
CA ILE A 20 24.81 1.76 16.03
C ILE A 20 24.21 0.38 15.76
N THR A 21 25.04 -0.62 15.46
CA THR A 21 24.66 -2.03 15.45
C THR A 21 24.30 -2.41 16.89
N VAL A 22 23.01 -2.36 17.21
CA VAL A 22 22.47 -3.14 18.31
C VAL A 22 22.79 -4.60 17.97
N SER A 23 23.60 -5.23 18.81
CA SER A 23 24.07 -6.61 18.69
C SER A 23 22.99 -7.57 18.17
N ASP A 24 23.28 -8.21 17.05
CA ASP A 24 22.50 -9.24 16.34
C ASP A 24 22.31 -10.55 17.16
N ASN A 25 21.77 -10.47 18.39
CA ASN A 25 21.56 -11.66 19.23
C ASN A 25 20.22 -11.72 19.99
N CYS A 26 19.26 -10.85 19.66
CA CYS A 26 17.88 -11.01 20.08
C CYS A 26 16.98 -10.85 18.84
N LEU A 27 16.07 -11.80 18.62
CA LEU A 27 15.12 -11.91 17.48
C LEU A 27 15.57 -12.79 16.30
N THR A 28 16.01 -14.03 16.57
CA THR A 28 15.60 -15.12 15.68
C THR A 28 14.10 -15.31 15.86
N ASN A 29 13.31 -14.50 15.14
CA ASN A 29 11.86 -14.62 15.08
C ASN A 29 11.53 -15.89 14.28
N ASN A 30 11.65 -17.06 14.91
CA ASN A 30 11.16 -18.32 14.34
C ASN A 30 9.64 -18.34 14.44
N SER A 31 8.99 -17.45 13.69
CA SER A 31 7.54 -17.48 13.49
C SER A 31 7.18 -18.83 12.90
N ILE A 32 6.30 -19.56 13.58
CA ILE A 32 5.71 -20.81 13.06
C ILE A 32 4.86 -20.56 11.81
N TRP A 33 4.50 -19.30 11.54
CA TRP A 33 3.76 -18.86 10.36
C TRP A 33 4.72 -18.40 9.27
N GLN A 34 4.64 -19.03 8.11
CA GLN A 34 5.45 -18.74 6.93
C GLN A 34 4.62 -17.94 5.93
N ASP A 35 5.14 -16.81 5.43
CA ASP A 35 4.48 -16.02 4.39
C ASP A 35 4.40 -16.82 3.08
N THR A 36 3.24 -16.80 2.42
CA THR A 36 3.08 -17.44 1.11
C THR A 36 3.69 -16.61 -0.03
N GLY A 37 4.02 -15.34 0.22
CA GLY A 37 4.45 -14.38 -0.81
C GLY A 37 3.31 -13.82 -1.67
N GLU A 38 2.09 -14.34 -1.47
CA GLU A 38 0.92 -13.95 -2.24
C GLU A 38 0.21 -12.76 -1.60
N VAL A 39 -0.22 -11.81 -2.44
CA VAL A 39 -0.97 -10.63 -2.01
C VAL A 39 -2.15 -10.40 -2.94
N TYR A 40 -3.34 -10.28 -2.34
CA TYR A 40 -4.55 -9.85 -3.02
C TYR A 40 -4.83 -8.38 -2.68
N TYR A 41 -4.90 -7.53 -3.69
CA TYR A 41 -5.16 -6.11 -3.55
C TYR A 41 -6.66 -5.82 -3.47
N VAL A 42 -7.09 -5.15 -2.40
CA VAL A 42 -8.51 -4.83 -2.18
C VAL A 42 -8.81 -3.47 -2.83
N LEU A 43 -9.13 -3.48 -4.12
CA LEU A 43 -9.31 -2.26 -4.92
C LEU A 43 -10.34 -1.27 -4.35
N GLU A 44 -11.30 -1.75 -3.57
CA GLU A 44 -12.29 -0.92 -2.90
C GLU A 44 -11.70 -0.03 -1.78
N THR A 45 -10.46 -0.31 -1.38
CA THR A 45 -9.69 0.51 -0.42
C THR A 45 -8.82 1.56 -1.10
N LEU A 46 -9.00 1.77 -2.43
CA LEU A 46 -8.29 2.80 -3.17
C LEU A 46 -8.51 4.17 -2.50
N LYS A 47 -7.40 4.79 -2.11
CA LYS A 47 -7.37 6.11 -1.49
C LYS A 47 -6.34 7.02 -2.15
N ILE A 48 -6.60 8.33 -2.11
CA ILE A 48 -5.67 9.38 -2.49
C ILE A 48 -5.37 10.22 -1.26
N SER A 49 -4.10 10.38 -0.89
CA SER A 49 -3.66 11.19 0.24
C SER A 49 -2.51 12.13 -0.14
N TYR A 50 -2.55 13.35 0.37
CA TYR A 50 -1.53 14.37 0.12
C TYR A 50 -1.67 15.54 1.10
N LEU A 51 -0.68 16.43 1.10
CA LEU A 51 -0.75 17.70 1.80
C LEU A 51 -1.25 18.78 0.83
N SER A 52 -2.45 19.31 1.06
CA SER A 52 -3.02 20.45 0.34
C SER A 52 -2.67 21.77 1.02
N ASN A 53 -3.09 22.89 0.42
CA ASN A 53 -2.92 24.22 1.03
C ASN A 53 -3.69 24.39 2.35
N ILE A 54 -4.71 23.56 2.61
CA ILE A 54 -5.55 23.63 3.81
C ILE A 54 -5.24 22.55 4.85
N GLY A 55 -4.33 21.62 4.56
CA GLY A 55 -3.91 20.58 5.49
C GLY A 55 -3.78 19.21 4.84
N HIS A 56 -3.70 18.16 5.67
CA HIS A 56 -3.70 16.79 5.17
C HIS A 56 -5.07 16.46 4.59
N THR A 57 -5.08 15.99 3.35
CA THR A 57 -6.29 15.66 2.61
C THR A 57 -6.23 14.20 2.21
N THR A 58 -7.30 13.47 2.53
CA THR A 58 -7.46 12.07 2.17
C THR A 58 -8.84 11.84 1.57
N PHE A 59 -8.88 11.19 0.42
CA PHE A 59 -10.09 10.71 -0.23
C PHE A 59 -10.05 9.18 -0.26
N GLU A 60 -11.07 8.52 0.28
CA GLU A 60 -11.08 7.06 0.46
C GLU A 60 -12.22 6.39 -0.30
N SER A 61 -12.13 5.07 -0.45
CA SER A 61 -13.14 4.25 -1.13
C SER A 61 -13.44 4.71 -2.56
N LEU A 62 -12.38 5.12 -3.27
CA LEU A 62 -12.49 5.65 -4.62
C LEU A 62 -12.68 4.53 -5.64
N SER A 63 -13.53 4.76 -6.64
CA SER A 63 -13.47 3.95 -7.85
C SER A 63 -12.28 4.37 -8.72
N PRO A 64 -11.74 3.52 -9.61
CA PRO A 64 -10.65 3.90 -10.51
C PRO A 64 -10.98 5.12 -11.38
N SER A 65 -12.23 5.27 -11.84
CA SER A 65 -12.66 6.44 -12.63
C SER A 65 -12.73 7.70 -11.78
N THR A 66 -13.29 7.62 -10.57
CA THR A 66 -13.32 8.75 -9.62
C THR A 66 -11.90 9.20 -9.26
N ALA A 67 -10.98 8.25 -9.05
CA ALA A 67 -9.59 8.55 -8.74
C ALA A 67 -8.89 9.29 -9.90
N LEU A 68 -9.16 8.92 -11.15
CA LEU A 68 -8.63 9.63 -12.32
C LEU A 68 -9.13 11.08 -12.38
N SER A 69 -10.45 11.29 -12.30
CA SER A 69 -11.03 12.64 -12.32
C SER A 69 -10.52 13.50 -11.16
N LEU A 70 -10.36 12.90 -9.97
CA LEU A 70 -9.85 13.62 -8.82
C LEU A 70 -8.38 14.05 -8.98
N ILE A 71 -7.54 13.24 -9.65
CA ILE A 71 -6.16 13.64 -9.96
C ILE A 71 -6.16 14.84 -10.92
N GLU A 72 -7.04 14.86 -11.92
CA GLU A 72 -7.20 16.00 -12.82
C GLU A 72 -7.62 17.25 -12.03
N ASP A 73 -8.59 17.13 -11.13
CA ASP A 73 -9.05 18.24 -10.28
C ASP A 73 -7.98 18.76 -9.31
N ILE A 74 -7.19 17.86 -8.70
CA ILE A 74 -6.10 18.21 -7.77
C ILE A 74 -5.04 19.06 -8.46
N TYR A 75 -4.72 18.75 -9.72
CA TYR A 75 -3.70 19.46 -10.48
C TYR A 75 -4.27 20.55 -11.40
N HIS A 76 -5.59 20.74 -11.42
CA HIS A 76 -6.22 21.78 -12.22
C HIS A 76 -5.83 23.17 -11.71
N PRO A 77 -5.29 24.08 -12.56
CA PRO A 77 -4.78 25.39 -12.12
C PRO A 77 -5.82 26.27 -11.40
N GLY A 78 -7.11 26.09 -11.71
CA GLY A 78 -8.21 26.84 -11.09
C GLY A 78 -8.66 26.33 -9.72
N ASN A 79 -8.17 25.16 -9.26
CA ASN A 79 -8.66 24.52 -8.03
C ASN A 79 -7.69 24.70 -6.85
N LEU A 80 -7.60 25.92 -6.35
CA LEU A 80 -6.64 26.30 -5.30
C LEU A 80 -6.81 25.55 -3.98
N ASN A 81 -8.03 25.10 -3.69
CA ASN A 81 -8.36 24.36 -2.45
C ASN A 81 -7.85 22.92 -2.48
N LEU A 82 -7.86 22.28 -3.65
CA LEU A 82 -7.35 20.92 -3.82
C LEU A 82 -5.87 20.88 -4.23
N ALA A 83 -5.28 22.01 -4.62
CA ALA A 83 -3.90 22.06 -5.07
C ALA A 83 -2.93 21.51 -3.99
N PRO A 84 -1.96 20.65 -4.38
CA PRO A 84 -0.91 20.19 -3.47
C PRO A 84 -0.10 21.38 -2.95
N LYS A 85 0.20 21.36 -1.65
CA LYS A 85 0.99 22.40 -0.99
C LYS A 85 2.36 22.52 -1.66
N VAL A 86 2.78 23.75 -1.94
CA VAL A 86 4.13 24.03 -2.44
C VAL A 86 5.00 24.53 -1.28
N THR A 87 6.13 23.88 -1.04
CA THR A 87 7.12 24.29 -0.03
C THR A 87 8.47 24.42 -0.70
N ALA A 88 9.10 25.60 -0.60
CA ALA A 88 10.37 25.92 -1.27
C ALA A 88 10.37 25.60 -2.78
N GLY A 89 9.25 25.89 -3.47
CA GLY A 89 9.09 25.63 -4.90
C GLY A 89 8.80 24.16 -5.26
N ILE A 90 8.75 23.25 -4.29
CA ILE A 90 8.49 21.83 -4.50
C ILE A 90 7.05 21.51 -4.11
N LYS A 91 6.28 20.91 -5.04
CA LYS A 91 4.92 20.42 -4.77
C LYS A 91 4.97 19.21 -3.85
N SER A 92 4.08 19.15 -2.86
CA SER A 92 3.85 17.95 -2.08
C SER A 92 3.49 16.80 -3.01
N PRO A 93 4.05 15.60 -2.80
CA PRO A 93 3.62 14.42 -3.54
C PRO A 93 2.16 14.07 -3.24
N VAL A 94 1.50 13.52 -4.25
CA VAL A 94 0.19 12.87 -4.14
C VAL A 94 0.41 11.37 -4.13
N HIS A 95 -0.18 10.70 -3.14
CA HIS A 95 -0.09 9.26 -2.93
C HIS A 95 -1.43 8.62 -3.24
N ILE A 96 -1.43 7.68 -4.17
CA ILE A 96 -2.55 6.79 -4.46
C ILE A 96 -2.20 5.44 -3.86
N SER A 97 -3.04 4.84 -3.02
CA SER A 97 -2.71 3.57 -2.39
C SER A 97 -3.92 2.65 -2.23
N VAL A 98 -3.63 1.37 -2.09
CA VAL A 98 -4.60 0.27 -1.93
C VAL A 98 -4.09 -0.66 -0.84
N CYS A 99 -4.97 -1.08 0.07
CA CYS A 99 -4.68 -2.13 1.03
C CYS A 99 -4.68 -3.50 0.36
N GLY A 100 -3.99 -4.46 0.98
CA GLY A 100 -3.92 -5.83 0.49
C GLY A 100 -4.18 -6.83 1.60
N ILE A 101 -4.28 -8.09 1.19
CA ILE A 101 -4.43 -9.25 2.06
C ILE A 101 -3.32 -10.22 1.67
N THR A 102 -2.66 -10.78 2.66
CA THR A 102 -1.68 -11.85 2.48
C THR A 102 -2.03 -13.06 3.33
N TRP A 103 -1.41 -14.18 3.01
CA TRP A 103 -1.61 -15.44 3.70
C TRP A 103 -0.32 -15.92 4.32
N GLN A 104 -0.47 -16.55 5.48
CA GLN A 104 0.59 -17.27 6.13
C GLN A 104 0.15 -18.69 6.42
N GLU A 105 1.05 -19.64 6.26
CA GLU A 105 0.80 -21.06 6.46
C GLU A 105 1.59 -21.60 7.65
N ASN A 106 0.97 -22.52 8.38
CA ASN A 106 1.62 -23.31 9.43
C ASN A 106 1.05 -24.74 9.37
N GLY A 107 1.76 -25.63 8.68
CA GLY A 107 1.25 -26.98 8.40
C GLY A 107 -0.04 -26.92 7.59
N SER A 108 -1.16 -27.41 8.16
CA SER A 108 -2.49 -27.36 7.53
C SER A 108 -3.30 -26.10 7.85
N GLN A 109 -2.78 -25.21 8.71
CA GLN A 109 -3.47 -24.00 9.13
C GLN A 109 -3.12 -22.83 8.22
N LEU A 110 -4.11 -21.99 7.94
CA LEU A 110 -3.96 -20.78 7.16
C LEU A 110 -4.38 -19.57 8.00
N ARG A 111 -3.52 -18.56 8.04
CA ARG A 111 -3.78 -17.26 8.65
C ARG A 111 -3.85 -16.21 7.56
N ILE A 112 -4.79 -15.29 7.71
CA ILE A 112 -4.97 -14.13 6.82
C ILE A 112 -4.48 -12.89 7.56
N LYS A 113 -3.64 -12.06 6.91
CA LYS A 113 -3.22 -10.75 7.44
C LYS A 113 -3.60 -9.64 6.46
N ALA A 114 -4.07 -8.52 6.99
CA ALA A 114 -4.21 -7.29 6.21
C ALA A 114 -2.86 -6.56 6.11
N ILE A 115 -2.59 -5.98 4.95
CA ILE A 115 -1.43 -5.14 4.68
C ILE A 115 -1.95 -3.73 4.38
N PRO A 116 -1.75 -2.75 5.28
CA PRO A 116 -2.08 -1.36 4.99
C PRO A 116 -1.19 -0.87 3.84
N GLU A 117 -1.79 -0.16 2.89
CA GLU A 117 -1.08 0.44 1.74
C GLU A 117 -0.28 -0.55 0.89
N ALA A 118 -0.65 -1.84 0.86
CA ALA A 118 0.05 -2.91 0.13
C ALA A 118 0.52 -2.55 -1.29
N ALA A 119 -0.16 -1.65 -1.98
CA ALA A 119 0.40 -0.97 -3.14
C ALA A 119 0.24 0.54 -3.05
N MET A 120 1.25 1.28 -3.54
CA MET A 120 1.27 2.74 -3.57
C MET A 120 1.79 3.23 -4.93
N LEU A 121 1.18 4.28 -5.47
CA LEU A 121 1.66 5.09 -6.59
C LEU A 121 1.82 6.53 -6.10
N ARG A 122 3.00 7.11 -6.32
CA ARG A 122 3.34 8.48 -5.96
C ARG A 122 3.57 9.31 -7.22
N THR A 123 3.05 10.53 -7.25
CA THR A 123 3.33 11.51 -8.31
C THR A 123 3.38 12.94 -7.75
N GLN A 124 4.04 13.85 -8.47
CA GLN A 124 3.98 15.30 -8.23
C GLN A 124 3.31 16.05 -9.39
N GLU A 125 2.91 15.33 -10.44
CA GLU A 125 2.35 15.89 -11.67
C GLU A 125 1.12 15.09 -12.14
N ALA A 126 0.19 15.78 -12.82
CA ALA A 126 -1.05 15.20 -13.35
C ALA A 126 -0.80 14.11 -14.42
N ASN A 127 0.26 14.30 -15.22
CA ASN A 127 0.67 13.38 -16.27
C ASN A 127 1.47 12.17 -15.75
N PHE A 128 1.70 12.08 -14.42
CA PHE A 128 2.52 11.05 -13.80
C PHE A 128 3.99 11.02 -14.27
N ALA A 129 4.53 12.15 -14.73
CA ALA A 129 5.95 12.27 -14.98
C ALA A 129 6.75 12.05 -13.69
N ASN A 130 7.80 11.22 -13.75
CA ASN A 130 8.62 10.83 -12.60
C ASN A 130 7.80 10.16 -11.47
N SER A 131 6.67 9.53 -11.81
CA SER A 131 5.92 8.77 -10.83
C SER A 131 6.69 7.53 -10.38
N GLN A 132 6.35 7.05 -9.19
CA GLN A 132 6.91 5.82 -8.65
C GLN A 132 5.80 4.99 -8.03
N ALA A 133 5.70 3.72 -8.42
CA ALA A 133 4.86 2.74 -7.77
C ALA A 133 5.68 1.72 -6.98
N LEU A 134 5.11 1.27 -5.86
CA LEU A 134 5.64 0.25 -4.98
C LEU A 134 4.55 -0.77 -4.70
N PHE A 135 4.89 -2.06 -4.82
CA PHE A 135 4.01 -3.19 -4.55
C PHE A 135 4.68 -4.06 -3.49
N GLN A 136 4.04 -4.26 -2.34
CA GLN A 136 4.55 -5.09 -1.25
C GLN A 136 3.99 -6.52 -1.37
N HIS A 137 4.87 -7.52 -1.23
CA HIS A 137 4.55 -8.95 -1.40
C HIS A 137 4.89 -9.84 -0.20
N GLY A 138 5.32 -9.28 0.94
CA GLY A 138 5.65 -10.08 2.13
C GLY A 138 5.43 -9.32 3.43
N SER A 139 5.40 -10.04 4.57
CA SER A 139 5.23 -9.41 5.87
C SER A 139 6.41 -8.47 6.15
N ARG A 140 6.09 -7.27 6.64
CA ARG A 140 7.07 -6.51 7.43
C ARG A 140 7.29 -7.33 8.70
N THR A 141 8.54 -7.55 9.08
CA THR A 141 8.93 -8.37 10.23
C THR A 141 8.45 -7.84 11.58
N VAL A 142 7.77 -6.69 11.60
CA VAL A 142 7.22 -6.11 12.82
C VAL A 142 5.91 -5.43 12.44
N ASP A 143 4.86 -5.67 13.23
CA ASP A 143 3.60 -4.93 13.25
C ASP A 143 3.82 -3.44 13.67
N VAL A 144 4.89 -2.79 13.19
CA VAL A 144 4.99 -1.33 13.13
C VAL A 144 4.08 -0.88 12.00
N ALA A 145 2.78 -0.98 12.27
CA ALA A 145 1.83 -0.06 11.71
C ALA A 145 2.39 1.36 11.88
N ILE A 146 2.09 2.23 10.91
CA ILE A 146 2.15 3.69 10.97
C ILE A 146 3.18 4.37 10.05
N SER A 147 4.26 3.73 9.55
CA SER A 147 5.11 4.42 8.55
C SER A 147 4.61 4.23 7.11
N PRO A 148 4.21 5.32 6.41
CA PRO A 148 3.82 5.28 5.00
C PRO A 148 4.91 4.64 4.16
N LEU A 149 4.53 3.85 3.15
CA LEU A 149 5.50 3.20 2.26
C LEU A 149 6.40 4.17 1.48
N SER A 150 6.04 5.45 1.43
CA SER A 150 6.88 6.52 0.88
C SER A 150 8.16 6.78 1.68
N GLU A 151 8.26 6.30 2.91
CA GLU A 151 9.40 6.48 3.81
C GLU A 151 10.45 5.36 3.70
N HIS A 152 10.20 4.31 2.93
CA HIS A 152 11.06 3.11 2.92
C HIS A 152 11.56 2.76 1.52
N THR A 153 12.84 3.04 1.26
CA THR A 153 13.53 2.55 0.07
C THR A 153 13.93 1.08 0.28
N THR A 154 13.44 0.22 -0.60
CA THR A 154 13.94 -1.14 -0.90
C THR A 154 13.94 -2.12 0.27
N SER A 155 12.78 -2.70 0.58
CA SER A 155 12.71 -4.02 1.23
C SER A 155 12.74 -5.12 0.16
N THR A 156 13.34 -6.26 0.49
CA THR A 156 13.57 -7.43 -0.39
C THR A 156 12.29 -8.05 -0.98
N ASN A 157 11.11 -7.69 -0.47
CA ASN A 157 9.81 -8.19 -0.89
C ASN A 157 8.92 -7.08 -1.48
N SER A 158 9.53 -6.09 -2.13
CA SER A 158 8.80 -4.99 -2.79
C SER A 158 9.25 -4.79 -4.23
N PHE A 159 8.30 -4.63 -5.15
CA PHE A 159 8.57 -4.29 -6.54
C PHE A 159 8.35 -2.81 -6.76
N ARG A 160 9.32 -2.16 -7.41
CA ARG A 160 9.28 -0.74 -7.78
C ARG A 160 9.13 -0.59 -9.29
N TYR A 161 8.24 0.30 -9.70
CA TYR A 161 8.08 0.71 -11.09
C TYR A 161 8.14 2.24 -11.16
N ASP A 162 8.89 2.78 -12.09
CA ASP A 162 8.98 4.23 -12.30
C ASP A 162 8.24 4.61 -13.59
N ASN A 163 7.72 5.85 -13.66
CA ASN A 163 7.03 6.43 -14.82
C ASN A 163 5.80 5.62 -15.27
N ILE A 164 4.96 5.22 -14.32
CA ILE A 164 3.67 4.60 -14.61
C ILE A 164 2.51 5.53 -14.25
N ASN A 165 1.45 5.50 -15.05
CA ASN A 165 0.23 6.24 -14.76
C ASN A 165 -0.75 5.42 -13.89
N LEU A 166 -1.81 6.08 -13.42
CA LEU A 166 -2.83 5.45 -12.59
C LEU A 166 -3.51 4.25 -13.27
N GLN A 167 -3.77 4.31 -14.57
CA GLN A 167 -4.40 3.18 -15.28
C GLN A 167 -3.49 1.94 -15.31
N GLN A 168 -2.19 2.13 -15.56
CA GLN A 168 -1.19 1.06 -15.54
C GLN A 168 -1.05 0.47 -14.13
N PHE A 169 -1.04 1.33 -13.10
CA PHE A 169 -1.04 0.89 -11.70
C PHE A 169 -2.26 0.01 -11.37
N ILE A 170 -3.48 0.48 -11.67
CA ILE A 170 -4.70 -0.30 -11.44
C ILE A 170 -4.72 -1.60 -12.27
N LYS A 171 -4.22 -1.56 -13.52
CA LYS A 171 -4.10 -2.75 -14.37
C LYS A 171 -3.19 -3.80 -13.73
N GLN A 172 -2.06 -3.38 -13.16
CA GLN A 172 -1.14 -4.28 -12.46
C GLN A 172 -1.80 -4.92 -11.25
N LEU A 173 -2.52 -4.15 -10.42
CA LEU A 173 -3.26 -4.70 -9.27
C LEU A 173 -4.28 -5.76 -9.70
N LYS A 174 -5.07 -5.46 -10.73
CA LYS A 174 -6.05 -6.40 -11.28
C LYS A 174 -5.39 -7.65 -11.86
N HIS A 175 -4.26 -7.48 -12.53
CA HIS A 175 -3.51 -8.60 -13.10
C HIS A 175 -3.02 -9.54 -12.01
N VAL A 176 -2.36 -9.01 -10.97
CA VAL A 176 -1.90 -9.81 -9.81
C VAL A 176 -3.08 -10.54 -9.17
N ASN A 177 -4.20 -9.86 -8.93
CA ASN A 177 -5.38 -10.51 -8.37
C ASN A 177 -5.92 -11.64 -9.27
N SER A 178 -5.86 -11.48 -10.60
CA SER A 178 -6.41 -12.46 -11.56
C SER A 178 -5.58 -13.74 -11.68
N ILE A 179 -4.27 -13.68 -11.43
CA ILE A 179 -3.37 -14.84 -11.52
C ILE A 179 -3.32 -15.65 -10.22
N LEU A 180 -3.87 -15.11 -9.12
CA LEU A 180 -3.93 -15.83 -7.85
C LEU A 180 -4.79 -17.10 -7.96
N PRO A 181 -4.44 -18.19 -7.28
CA PRO A 181 -5.28 -19.40 -7.25
C PRO A 181 -6.69 -19.12 -6.74
N ALA A 182 -7.71 -19.69 -7.38
CA ALA A 182 -9.11 -19.54 -6.95
C ALA A 182 -9.37 -20.06 -5.52
N SER A 183 -8.54 -20.99 -5.03
CA SER A 183 -8.55 -21.46 -3.64
C SER A 183 -8.17 -20.36 -2.64
N ILE A 184 -7.29 -19.43 -3.05
CA ILE A 184 -6.82 -18.30 -2.26
C ILE A 184 -7.77 -17.11 -2.42
N GLN A 185 -8.20 -16.81 -3.64
CA GLN A 185 -9.18 -15.73 -3.90
C GLN A 185 -10.49 -15.93 -3.11
N ARG A 186 -11.02 -17.17 -3.04
CA ARG A 186 -12.21 -17.48 -2.23
C ARG A 186 -11.98 -17.30 -0.73
N LYS A 187 -10.73 -17.36 -0.28
CA LYS A 187 -10.30 -17.11 1.10
C LYS A 187 -9.88 -15.66 1.32
N ALA A 188 -10.13 -14.76 0.37
CA ALA A 188 -10.12 -13.31 0.56
C ALA A 188 -11.56 -12.81 0.76
N PRO A 189 -12.30 -13.20 1.83
CA PRO A 189 -13.68 -12.77 1.99
C PRO A 189 -13.80 -11.28 2.33
N ILE A 190 -12.71 -10.51 2.34
CA ILE A 190 -12.71 -9.08 2.69
C ILE A 190 -12.96 -8.26 1.43
N CYS A 191 -14.21 -7.88 1.23
CA CYS A 191 -14.64 -6.88 0.28
C CYS A 191 -15.33 -5.72 1.01
N ARG A 192 -15.64 -4.64 0.29
CA ARG A 192 -16.33 -3.47 0.85
C ARG A 192 -17.62 -3.81 1.61
N ASN A 193 -18.33 -4.85 1.17
CA ASN A 193 -19.58 -5.26 1.82
C ASN A 193 -19.36 -5.81 3.24
N ASN A 194 -18.18 -6.37 3.54
CA ASN A 194 -17.85 -6.86 4.88
C ASN A 194 -17.73 -5.73 5.91
N PHE A 195 -17.53 -4.48 5.46
CA PHE A 195 -17.42 -3.31 6.32
C PHE A 195 -18.65 -2.40 6.27
N LYS A 196 -19.71 -2.78 5.52
CA LYS A 196 -20.98 -2.03 5.52
C LYS A 196 -21.77 -2.20 6.81
N LYS A 197 -21.50 -3.27 7.55
CA LYS A 197 -22.10 -3.55 8.86
C LYS A 197 -20.96 -3.68 9.86
N ILE A 198 -21.15 -3.10 11.04
CA ILE A 198 -20.18 -3.18 12.14
C ILE A 198 -20.03 -4.63 12.61
N TYR A 199 -21.13 -5.38 12.58
CA TYR A 199 -21.22 -6.77 12.97
C TYR A 199 -21.73 -7.60 11.81
N SER A 200 -21.21 -8.82 11.68
CA SER A 200 -21.76 -9.86 10.81
C SER A 200 -23.19 -10.22 11.25
N ASP A 201 -23.96 -10.87 10.36
CA ASP A 201 -25.32 -11.30 10.69
C ASP A 201 -25.33 -12.29 11.88
N TYR A 202 -24.28 -13.10 12.00
CA TYR A 202 -24.07 -13.98 13.17
C TYR A 202 -23.85 -13.17 14.46
N GLU A 203 -22.92 -12.21 14.46
CA GLU A 203 -22.65 -11.37 15.63
C GLU A 203 -23.87 -10.54 16.03
N ASN A 204 -24.62 -10.00 15.06
CA ASN A 204 -25.90 -9.31 15.34
C ASN A 204 -26.92 -10.24 16.00
N THR A 205 -26.97 -11.51 15.60
CA THR A 205 -27.85 -12.51 16.22
C THR A 205 -27.43 -12.80 17.66
N VAL A 206 -26.13 -12.96 17.92
CA VAL A 206 -25.59 -13.16 19.27
C VAL A 206 -25.86 -11.94 20.16
N LEU A 207 -25.57 -10.73 19.67
CA LEU A 207 -25.81 -9.47 20.39
C LEU A 207 -27.29 -9.28 20.72
N SER A 208 -28.17 -9.56 19.76
CA SER A 208 -29.62 -9.48 19.95
C SER A 208 -30.11 -10.48 21.01
N GLY A 209 -29.54 -11.69 21.04
CA GLY A 209 -29.81 -12.69 22.08
C GLY A 209 -29.35 -12.26 23.47
N LEU A 210 -28.21 -11.56 23.58
CA LEU A 210 -27.70 -11.03 24.85
C LEU A 210 -28.55 -9.85 25.36
N THR A 211 -28.94 -8.93 24.48
CA THR A 211 -29.80 -7.79 24.87
C THR A 211 -31.23 -8.19 25.23
N ALA A 212 -31.69 -9.37 24.79
CA ALA A 212 -33.00 -9.91 25.18
C ALA A 212 -33.00 -10.52 26.58
N ILE A 213 -31.82 -10.81 27.16
CA ILE A 213 -31.67 -11.38 28.51
C ILE A 213 -31.64 -10.28 29.58
N ASP A 214 -31.17 -9.07 29.24
CA ASP A 214 -31.09 -7.92 30.15
C ASP A 214 -32.40 -7.11 30.24
N GLY A 215 -33.47 -7.57 29.59
CA GLY A 215 -34.80 -6.96 29.59
C GLY A 215 -35.78 -7.53 30.63
N LEU A 216 -35.29 -8.05 31.75
CA LEU A 216 -36.07 -8.56 32.90
C LEU A 216 -35.67 -7.86 34.20
#